data_AF-A0A1Q9AL08-F1
#
_entry.id   AF-A0A1Q9AL08-F1
#
_cell.length_a   1.000
_cell.length_b   1.000
_cell.length_c   1.000
_cell.angle_alpha   90.00
_cell.angle_beta   90.00
_cell.angle_gamma   90.00
#
_symmetry.space_group_name_H-M   'P 1'
#
loop_
_entity.id
_entity.type
_entity.pdbx_description
1 polymer ?
#
loop_
_entity_poly.entity_id
_entity_poly.type
_entity_poly.pdbx_seq_one_letter_code
_entity_poly.pdbx_strand_id
1 'polypeptide(L)' 'MFNHLKKISRALRAPSIEEREAQYLGGAVDRIDLEYRQRQIDRGLFRRTF' A
#
# COMPACT_ATOMS: atom_id res chain seq x y z
N MET A 1 24.28 -1.99 23.37
CA MET A 1 23.60 -0.73 23.05
C MET A 1 23.01 -0.67 21.61
N PHE A 2 22.65 -1.79 20.96
CA PHE A 2 22.17 -1.82 19.56
C PHE A 2 20.64 -2.03 19.41
N ASN A 3 19.94 -2.31 20.51
CA ASN A 3 18.52 -2.69 20.48
C ASN A 3 17.55 -1.51 20.34
N HIS A 4 18.01 -0.26 20.52
CA HIS A 4 17.16 0.92 20.35
C HIS A 4 17.02 1.36 18.88
N LEU A 5 18.08 1.24 18.08
CA LEU A 5 18.04 1.54 16.65
C LEU A 5 17.04 0.64 15.89
N LYS A 6 16.93 -0.63 16.28
CA LYS A 6 15.95 -1.59 15.71
C LYS A 6 14.48 -1.23 16.00
N LYS A 7 14.19 -0.48 17.08
CA LYS A 7 12.82 -0.05 17.39
C LYS A 7 12.42 1.18 16.58
N ILE A 8 13.36 2.10 16.35
CA ILE A 8 13.11 3.32 15.58
C ILE A 8 12.92 2.99 14.09
N SER A 9 13.68 2.06 13.53
CA SER A 9 13.52 1.63 12.13
C SER A 9 12.19 0.90 11.86
N ARG A 10 11.58 0.29 12.88
CA ARG A 10 10.30 -0.42 12.77
C ARG A 10 9.10 0.53 12.81
N ALA A 11 9.25 1.70 13.44
CA ALA A 11 8.26 2.77 13.44
C ALA A 11 8.30 3.62 12.14
N LEU A 12 9.44 3.65 11.45
CA LEU A 12 9.65 4.34 10.17
C LEU A 12 9.51 3.39 8.96
N ARG A 13 8.82 2.26 9.12
CA ARG A 13 8.65 1.32 8.01
C ARG A 13 7.72 1.99 6.98
N ALA A 14 8.26 2.26 5.79
CA ALA A 14 7.45 2.76 4.68
C ALA A 14 6.30 1.77 4.43
N PRO A 15 5.07 2.25 4.17
CA PRO A 15 3.93 1.38 3.92
C PRO A 15 4.26 0.48 2.74
N SER A 16 4.06 -0.82 2.95
CA SER A 16 4.27 -1.86 1.95
C SER A 16 3.31 -1.68 0.77
N ILE A 17 3.59 -2.36 -0.34
CA ILE A 17 2.74 -2.32 -1.54
C ILE A 17 1.31 -2.78 -1.20
N GLU A 18 1.18 -3.84 -0.40
CA GLU A 18 -0.11 -4.39 0.01
C GLU A 18 -0.92 -3.40 0.86
N GLU A 19 -0.26 -2.67 1.77
CA GLU A 19 -0.92 -1.64 2.59
C GLU A 19 -1.43 -0.47 1.73
N ARG A 20 -0.68 -0.10 0.68
CA ARG A 20 -1.10 0.92 -0.28
C ARG A 20 -2.25 0.44 -1.15
N GLU A 21 -2.22 -0.81 -1.60
CA GLU A 21 -3.31 -1.46 -2.35
C GLU A 21 -4.60 -1.49 -1.50
N ALA A 22 -4.51 -1.90 -0.23
CA ALA A 22 -5.64 -1.94 0.69
C ALA A 22 -6.20 -0.54 0.99
N GLN A 23 -5.35 0.45 1.22
CA GLN A 23 -5.77 1.84 1.41
C GLN A 23 -6.45 2.40 0.14
N TYR A 24 -5.93 2.06 -1.04
CA TYR A 24 -6.47 2.50 -2.31
C TYR A 24 -7.87 1.92 -2.56
N LEU A 25 -8.08 0.63 -2.30
CA LEU A 25 -9.40 0.00 -2.38
C LEU A 25 -10.36 0.54 -1.32
N GLY A 26 -9.87 0.79 -0.10
CA GLY A 26 -10.68 1.31 1.00
C GLY A 26 -11.21 2.72 0.79
N GLY A 27 -10.64 3.49 -0.15
CA GLY A 27 -11.17 4.79 -0.56
C GLY A 27 -12.26 4.74 -1.62
N ALA A 28 -12.73 3.54 -2.01
CA ALA A 28 -13.75 3.40 -3.04
C ALA A 28 -15.11 3.93 -2.54
N VAL A 29 -15.79 4.72 -3.38
CA VAL A 29 -17.09 5.33 -3.02
C VAL A 29 -18.26 4.39 -3.37
N ASP A 30 -18.14 3.66 -4.48
CA ASP A 30 -19.18 2.79 -5.01
C ASP A 30 -18.57 1.48 -5.55
N ARG A 31 -19.42 0.50 -5.85
CA ARG A 31 -19.00 -0.81 -6.38
C ARG A 31 -18.22 -0.69 -7.70
N ILE A 32 -18.67 0.20 -8.59
CA ILE A 32 -18.02 0.43 -9.88
C ILE A 32 -16.62 1.02 -9.68
N ASP A 33 -16.47 1.94 -8.73
CA ASP A 33 -15.16 2.52 -8.37
C ASP A 33 -14.24 1.46 -7.77
N LEU A 34 -14.76 0.60 -6.88
CA LEU A 34 -13.99 -0.52 -6.33
C LEU A 34 -13.46 -1.45 -7.42
N GLU A 35 -14.31 -1.86 -8.36
CA GLU A 35 -13.89 -2.71 -9.49
C GLU A 35 -12.86 -2.01 -10.39
N TYR A 36 -13.05 -0.72 -10.64
CA TYR A 36 -12.10 0.08 -11.42
C TYR A 36 -10.73 0.15 -10.73
N ARG A 37 -10.70 0.42 -9.42
CA ARG A 37 -9.47 0.43 -8.62
C ARG A 37 -8.80 -0.93 -8.56
N GLN A 38 -9.58 -2.01 -8.42
CA GLN A 38 -9.07 -3.37 -8.46
C GLN A 38 -8.36 -3.66 -9.80
N ARG A 39 -8.99 -3.28 -10.93
CA ARG A 39 -8.35 -3.42 -12.25
C ARG A 39 -7.06 -2.63 -12.39
N GLN A 40 -6.96 -1.46 -11.75
CA GLN A 40 -5.72 -0.68 -11.76
C GLN A 40 -4.60 -1.37 -10.98
N ILE A 41 -4.93 -1.97 -9.82
CA ILE A 41 -4.00 -2.79 -9.03
C ILE A 41 -3.50 -3.97 -9.87
N ASP A 42 -4.41 -4.71 -10.52
CA ASP A 42 -4.09 -5.83 -11.40
C ASP A 42 -3.17 -5.42 -12.57
N ARG A 43 -3.34 -4.19 -13.09
CA ARG A 43 -2.45 -3.61 -14.12
C ARG A 43 -1.08 -3.18 -13.58
N GLY A 44 -0.81 -3.43 -12.29
CA GLY A 44 0.45 -3.15 -11.65
C GLY A 44 0.63 -1.70 -11.23
N LEU A 45 -0.45 -0.96 -10.93
CA LEU A 45 -0.40 0.45 -10.49
C LEU A 45 0.65 0.69 -9.38
N PHE A 46 0.80 -0.24 -8.44
CA PHE A 46 1.75 -0.13 -7.33
C PHE A 46 3.05 -0.95 -7.50
N ARG A 47 3.13 -1.74 -8.58
CA ARG A 47 4.26 -2.66 -8.85
C ARG A 47 5.14 -2.20 -10.02
N ARG A 48 4.66 -1.23 -10.81
CA ARG A 48 5.45 -0.53 -11.83
C ARG A 48 6.28 0.55 -11.14
N THR A 49 7.38 0.15 -10.53
CA THR A 49 8.48 1.07 -10.25
C THR A 49 9.07 1.46 -11.60
N PHE A 50 9.11 2.76 -11.92
CA PHE A 50 9.79 3.27 -13.11
C PHE A 50 11.27 2.90 -13.13
#